data_AF-A0A837BWN5-F1
#
_entry.id   AF-A0A837BWN5-F1
#
_cell.length_a   1.000
_cell.length_b   1.000
_cell.length_c   1.000
_cell.angle_alpha   90.00
_cell.angle_beta   90.00
_cell.angle_gamma   90.00
#
_symmetry.space_group_name_H-M   'P 1'
#
loop_
_entity.id
_entity.type
_entity.pdbx_description
1 polymer ?
#
loop_
_entity_poly.entity_id
_entity_poly.type
_entity_poly.pdbx_seq_one_letter_code
_entity_poly.pdbx_strand_id
1 'polypeptide(L)'
;MTRYKEDRAFTDYVHKNLAVPIIYSKMNWKPVVCSTTYTDQRDKKDGIDYQAIDSSGLKVTIQERFRDVYAKNYNDFTIRYTRKFSLRPEEQKSEWYKIDATYLIYGITNGKKFADARNTLTNFIKYIVVDLNQVKNLFRKGVIKIPNNFANSSLITVEEGRHVLYTAKKENLDYSSEFIAIDPNKLIEVIGSSINDVVLCQKGFY
;
A
#
# COMPACT_ATOMS: atom_id res chain seq x y z
N MET A 1 -18.62 8.56 -11.48
CA MET A 1 -18.63 9.31 -10.20
C MET A 1 -19.02 8.45 -8.99
N THR A 2 -20.02 7.56 -9.09
CA THR A 2 -20.47 6.67 -8.00
C THR A 2 -19.40 5.71 -7.46
N ARG A 3 -18.58 5.08 -8.33
CA ARG A 3 -17.51 4.15 -7.88
C ARG A 3 -16.47 4.78 -6.94
N TYR A 4 -16.02 6.02 -7.23
CA TYR A 4 -15.02 6.69 -6.40
C TYR A 4 -15.55 7.01 -5.00
N LYS A 5 -16.81 7.46 -4.90
CA LYS A 5 -17.47 7.74 -3.62
C LYS A 5 -17.61 6.47 -2.77
N GLU A 6 -17.97 5.35 -3.39
CA GLU A 6 -18.10 4.06 -2.70
C GLU A 6 -16.76 3.49 -2.23
N ASP A 7 -15.72 3.56 -3.08
CA ASP A 7 -14.38 3.11 -2.70
C ASP A 7 -13.80 3.99 -1.57
N ARG A 8 -14.02 5.32 -1.61
CA ARG A 8 -13.64 6.23 -0.52
C ARG A 8 -14.38 5.91 0.78
N ALA A 9 -15.69 5.73 0.72
CA ALA A 9 -16.51 5.40 1.89
C ALA A 9 -16.10 4.06 2.52
N PHE A 10 -15.68 3.09 1.72
CA PHE A 10 -15.09 1.85 2.23
C PHE A 10 -13.75 2.10 2.93
N THR A 11 -12.83 2.84 2.32
CA THR A 11 -11.53 3.18 2.93
C THR A 11 -11.71 3.94 4.24
N ASP A 12 -12.56 4.96 4.29
CA ASP A 12 -12.83 5.74 5.51
C ASP A 12 -13.45 4.88 6.61
N TYR A 13 -14.35 3.95 6.25
CA TYR A 13 -14.92 3.00 7.21
C TYR A 13 -13.84 2.08 7.79
N VAL A 14 -12.99 1.49 6.95
CA VAL A 14 -11.91 0.60 7.40
C VAL A 14 -10.89 1.37 8.22
N HIS A 15 -10.54 2.59 7.84
CA HIS A 15 -9.66 3.48 8.59
C HIS A 15 -10.18 3.67 10.02
N LYS A 16 -11.41 4.17 10.16
CA LYS A 16 -12.00 4.51 11.46
C LYS A 16 -12.23 3.30 12.35
N ASN A 17 -12.77 2.21 11.79
CA ASN A 17 -13.25 1.08 12.59
C ASN A 17 -12.22 -0.04 12.76
N LEU A 18 -11.23 -0.16 11.86
CA LEU A 18 -10.23 -1.22 11.90
C LEU A 18 -8.80 -0.70 11.99
N ALA A 19 -8.37 0.17 11.05
CA ALA A 19 -6.97 0.58 10.99
C ALA A 19 -6.56 1.36 12.24
N VAL A 20 -7.36 2.34 12.67
CA VAL A 20 -7.08 3.13 13.88
C VAL A 20 -7.06 2.24 15.14
N PRO A 21 -8.10 1.44 15.44
CA PRO A 21 -8.11 0.62 16.65
C PRO A 21 -7.08 -0.50 16.67
N ILE A 22 -6.71 -1.07 15.52
CA ILE A 22 -5.84 -2.26 15.45
C ILE A 22 -4.39 -1.88 15.14
N ILE A 23 -4.17 -1.14 14.05
CA ILE A 23 -2.83 -0.88 13.51
C ILE A 23 -2.24 0.37 14.16
N TYR A 24 -2.95 1.50 14.17
CA TYR A 24 -2.41 2.75 14.72
C TYR A 24 -2.18 2.61 16.22
N SER A 25 -3.12 1.97 16.93
CA SER A 25 -2.96 1.63 18.34
C SER A 25 -1.67 0.82 18.60
N LYS A 26 -1.42 -0.23 17.80
CA LYS A 26 -0.19 -1.05 17.92
C LYS A 26 1.08 -0.26 17.61
N MET A 27 1.01 0.70 16.69
CA MET A 27 2.12 1.58 16.33
C MET A 27 2.27 2.79 17.28
N ASN A 28 1.40 2.95 18.27
CA ASN A 28 1.28 4.15 19.11
C ASN A 28 1.11 5.44 18.28
N TRP A 29 0.43 5.36 17.14
CA TRP A 29 0.13 6.50 16.28
C TRP A 29 -1.18 7.16 16.69
N LYS A 30 -1.15 8.48 16.87
CA LYS A 30 -2.33 9.30 17.18
C LYS A 30 -2.80 10.02 15.91
N PRO A 31 -3.98 9.67 15.34
CA PRO A 31 -4.48 10.33 14.14
C PRO A 31 -4.63 11.84 14.32
N VAL A 32 -4.23 12.61 13.30
CA VAL A 32 -4.42 14.07 13.27
C VAL A 32 -5.68 14.38 12.47
N VAL A 33 -6.60 15.13 13.07
CA VAL A 33 -7.80 15.62 12.38
C VAL A 33 -7.38 16.75 11.44
N CYS A 34 -7.50 16.52 10.14
CA CYS A 34 -7.27 17.53 9.10
C CYS A 34 -8.61 17.95 8.47
N SER A 35 -8.67 19.17 7.93
CA SER A 35 -9.84 19.60 7.15
C SER A 35 -9.95 18.81 5.84
N THR A 36 -11.18 18.53 5.41
CA THR A 36 -11.50 17.71 4.23
C THR A 36 -10.90 18.27 2.93
N THR A 37 -10.85 19.60 2.80
CA THR A 37 -10.27 20.27 1.62
C THR A 37 -8.75 20.09 1.54
N TYR A 38 -8.06 20.02 2.69
CA TYR A 38 -6.61 19.82 2.75
C TYR A 38 -6.23 18.36 2.44
N THR A 39 -6.98 17.40 2.96
CA THR A 39 -6.75 15.96 2.70
C THR A 39 -6.97 15.60 1.24
N ASP A 40 -8.01 16.15 0.60
CA ASP A 40 -8.32 15.85 -0.81
C ASP A 40 -7.25 16.37 -1.79
N GLN A 41 -6.59 17.48 -1.44
CA GLN A 41 -5.49 18.03 -2.25
C GLN A 41 -4.21 17.21 -2.08
N ARG A 42 -3.90 16.80 -0.85
CA ARG A 42 -2.70 15.99 -0.53
C ARG A 42 -2.82 14.55 -1.05
N ASP A 43 -3.99 13.93 -1.02
CA ASP A 43 -4.21 12.61 -1.63
C ASP A 43 -3.92 12.65 -3.13
N LYS A 44 -4.57 13.58 -3.85
CA LYS A 44 -4.43 13.70 -5.31
C LYS A 44 -3.03 14.05 -5.77
N LYS A 45 -2.35 14.93 -5.03
CA LYS A 45 -1.04 15.47 -5.41
C LYS A 45 0.13 14.64 -4.89
N ASP A 46 0.05 14.23 -3.63
CA ASP A 46 1.18 13.69 -2.88
C ASP A 46 0.94 12.23 -2.41
N GLY A 47 -0.21 11.63 -2.74
CA GLY A 47 -0.53 10.25 -2.34
C GLY A 47 -0.57 10.05 -0.82
N ILE A 48 -1.02 11.06 -0.07
CA ILE A 48 -1.15 11.01 1.38
C ILE A 48 -2.64 10.98 1.75
N ASP A 49 -3.09 9.88 2.36
CA ASP A 49 -4.48 9.72 2.80
C ASP A 49 -4.70 10.31 4.20
N TYR A 50 -3.76 10.05 5.12
CA TYR A 50 -3.88 10.38 6.53
C TYR A 50 -2.56 10.88 7.14
N GLN A 51 -2.67 11.51 8.30
CA GLN A 51 -1.55 11.98 9.12
C GLN A 51 -1.73 11.50 10.55
N ALA A 52 -0.63 11.17 11.20
CA ALA A 52 -0.60 10.83 12.61
C ALA A 52 0.62 11.43 13.30
N ILE A 53 0.60 11.44 14.62
CA ILE A 53 1.77 11.71 15.45
C ILE A 53 2.23 10.38 16.05
N ASP A 54 3.52 10.06 15.90
CA ASP A 54 4.09 8.84 16.46
C ASP A 54 4.43 8.97 17.96
N SER A 55 4.98 7.90 18.54
CA SER A 55 5.37 7.86 19.96
C SER A 55 6.49 8.85 20.32
N SER A 56 7.27 9.31 19.35
CA SER A 56 8.33 10.31 19.53
C SER A 56 7.82 11.75 19.40
N GLY A 57 6.55 11.94 19.06
CA GLY A 57 5.96 13.26 18.81
C GLY A 57 6.19 13.76 17.38
N LEU A 58 6.72 12.92 16.49
CA LEU A 58 6.95 13.30 15.09
C LEU A 58 5.70 13.07 14.25
N LYS A 59 5.51 13.95 13.27
CA LYS A 59 4.43 13.83 12.30
C LYS A 59 4.79 12.80 11.24
N VAL A 60 3.90 11.83 11.04
CA VAL A 60 4.03 10.80 10.02
C VAL A 60 2.89 10.92 9.02
N THR A 61 3.18 10.62 7.76
CA THR A 61 2.21 10.65 6.65
C THR A 61 1.96 9.23 6.15
N ILE A 62 0.70 8.92 5.90
CA ILE A 62 0.25 7.54 5.72
C ILE A 62 -0.57 7.46 4.43
N GLN A 63 -0.20 6.50 3.58
CA GLN A 63 -1.04 6.02 2.49
C GLN A 63 -1.71 4.73 2.94
N GLU A 64 -3.02 4.61 2.71
CA GLU A 64 -3.79 3.43 3.06
C GLU A 64 -4.36 2.75 1.82
N ARG A 65 -4.23 1.43 1.79
CA ARG A 65 -4.79 0.62 0.71
C ARG A 65 -5.41 -0.64 1.27
N PHE A 66 -6.74 -0.62 1.31
CA PHE A 66 -7.52 -1.73 1.81
C PHE A 66 -8.22 -2.49 0.69
N ARG A 67 -8.28 -3.82 0.87
CA ARG A 67 -8.99 -4.77 0.04
C ARG A 67 -9.99 -5.54 0.89
N ASP A 68 -11.01 -6.06 0.23
CA ASP A 68 -11.98 -6.95 0.83
C ASP A 68 -11.51 -8.42 0.80
N VAL A 69 -12.31 -9.30 1.37
CA VAL A 69 -12.02 -10.73 1.54
C VAL A 69 -11.67 -11.47 0.25
N TYR A 70 -12.08 -10.96 -0.92
CA TYR A 70 -11.75 -11.59 -2.20
C TYR A 70 -10.24 -11.60 -2.49
N ALA A 71 -9.49 -10.69 -1.86
CA ALA A 71 -8.04 -10.61 -1.99
C ALA A 71 -7.26 -11.55 -1.04
N LYS A 72 -7.94 -12.36 -0.20
CA LYS A 72 -7.28 -13.14 0.87
C LYS A 72 -6.16 -14.09 0.43
N ASN A 73 -6.21 -14.56 -0.81
CA ASN A 73 -5.22 -15.49 -1.36
C ASN A 73 -3.98 -14.78 -1.91
N TYR A 74 -3.99 -13.45 -2.07
CA TYR A 74 -2.80 -12.70 -2.45
C TYR A 74 -1.84 -12.57 -1.27
N ASN A 75 -0.55 -12.59 -1.58
CA ASN A 75 0.52 -12.50 -0.59
C ASN A 75 1.49 -11.34 -0.87
N ASP A 76 1.15 -10.52 -1.86
CA ASP A 76 1.84 -9.30 -2.21
C ASP A 76 1.07 -8.08 -1.70
N PHE A 77 1.81 -7.03 -1.32
CA PHE A 77 1.25 -5.68 -1.26
C PHE A 77 1.48 -4.98 -2.58
N THR A 78 0.55 -4.10 -2.97
CA THR A 78 0.57 -3.47 -4.29
C THR A 78 0.57 -1.95 -4.20
N ILE A 79 1.42 -1.31 -5.00
CA ILE A 79 1.45 0.15 -5.18
C ILE A 79 1.03 0.45 -6.62
N ARG A 80 0.13 1.42 -6.85
CA ARG A 80 -0.31 1.71 -8.24
C ARG A 80 0.82 2.37 -9.03
N TYR A 81 1.19 1.76 -10.14
CA TYR A 81 2.31 2.19 -10.98
C TYR A 81 1.88 3.18 -12.07
N THR A 82 0.80 2.88 -12.81
CA THR A 82 0.26 3.77 -13.85
C THR A 82 -1.29 3.74 -13.89
N ARG A 83 -1.89 4.77 -14.50
CA ARG A 83 -3.30 4.76 -14.97
C ARG A 83 -3.32 5.03 -16.47
N LYS A 84 -3.15 3.97 -17.26
CA LYS A 84 -2.93 4.06 -18.71
C LYS A 84 -4.01 4.82 -19.47
N PHE A 85 -5.26 4.82 -18.98
CA PHE A 85 -6.41 5.47 -19.64
C PHE A 85 -6.96 6.70 -18.92
N SER A 86 -6.20 7.34 -18.00
CA SER A 86 -6.70 8.60 -17.44
C SER A 86 -6.62 9.73 -18.47
N LEU A 87 -7.73 10.46 -18.62
CA LEU A 87 -7.86 11.65 -19.48
C LEU A 87 -7.02 12.83 -18.96
N ARG A 88 -6.52 12.74 -17.73
CA ARG A 88 -5.69 13.74 -17.05
C ARG A 88 -4.23 13.33 -17.08
N PRO A 89 -3.33 14.04 -17.79
CA PRO A 89 -1.91 13.69 -17.90
C PRO A 89 -1.20 13.52 -16.55
N GLU A 90 -1.57 14.31 -15.54
CA GLU A 90 -1.08 14.23 -14.16
C GLU A 90 -1.52 12.96 -13.41
N GLU A 91 -2.54 12.27 -13.91
CA GLU A 91 -3.02 11.00 -13.39
C GLU A 91 -2.43 9.80 -14.13
N GLN A 92 -1.86 9.98 -15.33
CA GLN A 92 -1.24 8.90 -16.11
C GLN A 92 0.00 8.35 -15.39
N LYS A 93 0.80 9.23 -14.75
CA LYS A 93 1.80 8.85 -13.73
C LYS A 93 1.08 8.69 -12.39
N SER A 94 0.99 7.45 -11.91
CA SER A 94 0.15 7.08 -10.76
C SER A 94 0.88 7.20 -9.40
N GLU A 95 0.21 6.82 -8.31
CA GLU A 95 0.68 6.65 -6.92
C GLU A 95 2.19 6.48 -6.78
N TRP A 96 2.83 5.49 -7.42
CA TRP A 96 4.29 5.26 -7.35
C TRP A 96 5.15 6.51 -7.60
N TYR A 97 4.75 7.37 -8.53
CA TYR A 97 5.52 8.54 -8.94
C TYR A 97 5.26 9.79 -8.09
N LYS A 98 4.22 9.77 -7.26
CA LYS A 98 3.75 10.93 -6.48
C LYS A 98 3.59 10.65 -5.00
N ILE A 99 3.70 9.40 -4.58
CA ILE A 99 3.62 8.98 -3.18
C ILE A 99 4.72 9.64 -2.37
N ASP A 100 4.36 10.59 -1.52
CA ASP A 100 5.22 11.26 -0.55
C ASP A 100 4.91 10.81 0.89
N ALA A 101 4.00 9.85 1.04
CA ALA A 101 3.72 9.22 2.32
C ALA A 101 4.99 8.55 2.89
N THR A 102 5.14 8.66 4.21
CA THR A 102 6.19 7.99 4.99
C THR A 102 5.92 6.49 5.06
N TYR A 103 4.68 6.12 5.35
CA TYR A 103 4.27 4.72 5.52
C TYR A 103 3.15 4.35 4.58
N LEU A 104 3.17 3.11 4.11
CA LEU A 104 2.03 2.46 3.47
C LEU A 104 1.44 1.42 4.43
N ILE A 105 0.14 1.52 4.66
CA ILE A 105 -0.65 0.46 5.27
C ILE A 105 -1.40 -0.27 4.16
N TYR A 106 -1.06 -1.53 3.94
CA TYR A 106 -1.80 -2.39 3.03
C TYR A 106 -2.54 -3.46 3.82
N GLY A 107 -3.84 -3.62 3.58
CA GLY A 107 -4.68 -4.53 4.38
C GLY A 107 -5.73 -5.27 3.56
N ILE A 108 -6.00 -6.51 3.95
CA ILE A 108 -7.08 -7.35 3.44
C ILE A 108 -8.02 -7.64 4.62
N THR A 109 -9.25 -7.14 4.51
CA THR A 109 -10.27 -7.27 5.56
C THR A 109 -11.00 -8.62 5.48
N ASN A 110 -11.70 -9.00 6.56
CA ASN A 110 -12.48 -10.25 6.62
C ASN A 110 -13.89 -10.15 6.01
N GLY A 111 -14.31 -8.96 5.57
CA GLY A 111 -15.64 -8.70 5.03
C GLY A 111 -15.62 -8.23 3.57
N LYS A 112 -16.78 -7.78 3.07
CA LYS A 112 -16.95 -7.26 1.72
C LYS A 112 -16.98 -5.72 1.71
N LYS A 113 -16.56 -5.10 0.60
CA LYS A 113 -16.53 -3.63 0.48
C LYS A 113 -17.89 -2.95 0.26
N PHE A 114 -18.91 -3.73 -0.11
CA PHE A 114 -20.24 -3.23 -0.48
C PHE A 114 -20.99 -2.66 0.72
N ALA A 115 -21.74 -1.57 0.51
CA ALA A 115 -22.35 -0.77 1.58
C ALA A 115 -23.26 -1.59 2.52
N ASP A 116 -24.00 -2.55 1.97
CA ASP A 116 -24.89 -3.48 2.68
C ASP A 116 -24.16 -4.51 3.56
N ALA A 117 -22.85 -4.70 3.34
CA ALA A 117 -22.02 -5.66 4.07
C ALA A 117 -20.89 -5.01 4.89
N ARG A 118 -20.70 -3.69 4.83
CA ARG A 118 -19.57 -3.01 5.51
C ARG A 118 -19.59 -3.20 7.02
N ASN A 119 -20.76 -3.26 7.63
CA ASN A 119 -20.93 -3.51 9.06
C ASN A 119 -20.36 -4.88 9.52
N THR A 120 -20.12 -5.81 8.60
CA THR A 120 -19.52 -7.13 8.90
C THR A 120 -17.99 -7.10 9.00
N LEU A 121 -17.35 -5.98 8.64
CA LEU A 121 -15.90 -5.80 8.73
C LEU A 121 -15.47 -5.66 10.19
N THR A 122 -14.86 -6.70 10.75
CA THR A 122 -14.44 -6.73 12.17
C THR A 122 -12.94 -6.91 12.37
N ASN A 123 -12.19 -7.34 11.34
CA ASN A 123 -10.75 -7.55 11.45
C ASN A 123 -10.04 -7.54 10.08
N PHE A 124 -8.72 -7.52 10.11
CA PHE A 124 -7.86 -7.82 8.98
C PHE A 124 -7.52 -9.32 8.95
N ILE A 125 -7.72 -9.96 7.79
CA ILE A 125 -7.13 -11.27 7.48
C ILE A 125 -5.62 -11.10 7.37
N LYS A 126 -5.19 -10.11 6.55
CA LYS A 126 -3.79 -9.74 6.38
C LYS A 126 -3.62 -8.24 6.51
N TYR A 127 -2.52 -7.79 7.08
CA TYR A 127 -2.08 -6.40 6.95
C TYR A 127 -0.56 -6.30 7.03
N ILE A 128 0.00 -5.27 6.43
CA ILE A 128 1.40 -4.93 6.49
C ILE A 128 1.57 -3.41 6.54
N VAL A 129 2.50 -2.96 7.39
CA VAL A 129 2.92 -1.57 7.51
C VAL A 129 4.36 -1.49 7.00
N VAL A 130 4.57 -0.76 5.91
CA VAL A 130 5.88 -0.63 5.28
C VAL A 130 6.38 0.81 5.30
N ASP A 131 7.68 0.99 5.52
CA ASP A 131 8.40 2.25 5.33
C ASP A 131 8.67 2.48 3.84
N LEU A 132 7.99 3.47 3.28
CA LEU A 132 8.08 3.78 1.85
C LEU A 132 9.42 4.40 1.47
N ASN A 133 10.10 5.07 2.39
CA ASN A 133 11.44 5.59 2.13
C ASN A 133 12.44 4.44 1.99
N GLN A 134 12.32 3.42 2.83
CA GLN A 134 13.16 2.22 2.70
C GLN A 134 12.84 1.45 1.42
N VAL A 135 11.56 1.26 1.08
CA VAL A 135 11.18 0.65 -0.21
C VAL A 135 11.79 1.43 -1.39
N LYS A 136 11.64 2.76 -1.43
CA LYS A 136 12.24 3.61 -2.48
C LYS A 136 13.77 3.48 -2.53
N ASN A 137 14.43 3.39 -1.38
CA ASN A 137 15.88 3.20 -1.31
C ASN A 137 16.30 1.83 -1.87
N LEU A 138 15.53 0.77 -1.66
CA LEU A 138 15.79 -0.54 -2.26
C LEU A 138 15.66 -0.50 -3.79
N PHE A 139 14.72 0.26 -4.35
CA PHE A 139 14.65 0.51 -5.79
C PHE A 139 15.85 1.31 -6.30
N ARG A 140 16.24 2.40 -5.60
CA ARG A 140 17.41 3.21 -5.98
C ARG A 140 18.72 2.41 -5.96
N LYS A 141 18.86 1.48 -5.01
CA LYS A 141 20.02 0.57 -4.89
C LYS A 141 19.97 -0.60 -5.88
N GLY A 142 18.90 -0.73 -6.66
CA GLY A 142 18.70 -1.84 -7.59
C GLY A 142 18.45 -3.19 -6.93
N VAL A 143 18.10 -3.20 -5.64
CA VAL A 143 17.75 -4.42 -4.88
C VAL A 143 16.35 -4.91 -5.26
N ILE A 144 15.44 -3.97 -5.50
CA ILE A 144 14.14 -4.23 -6.13
C ILE A 144 14.14 -3.59 -7.51
N LYS A 145 13.68 -4.31 -8.54
CA LYS A 145 13.58 -3.80 -9.91
C LYS A 145 12.19 -4.03 -10.48
N ILE A 146 11.75 -3.05 -11.27
CA ILE A 146 10.56 -3.17 -12.11
C ILE A 146 11.03 -3.72 -13.46
N PRO A 147 10.67 -4.96 -13.85
CA PRO A 147 11.10 -5.50 -15.13
C PRO A 147 10.41 -4.78 -16.29
N ASN A 148 11.08 -4.71 -17.44
CA ASN A 148 10.46 -4.25 -18.69
C ASN A 148 9.36 -5.21 -19.16
N ASN A 149 9.59 -6.51 -18.99
CA ASN A 149 8.64 -7.59 -19.28
C ASN A 149 8.19 -8.24 -17.97
N PHE A 150 6.96 -7.97 -17.57
CA PHE A 150 6.45 -8.44 -16.29
C PHE A 150 6.04 -9.90 -16.32
N ALA A 151 6.47 -10.62 -15.28
CA ALA A 151 5.89 -11.91 -14.95
C ALA A 151 4.61 -11.72 -14.09
N ASN A 152 3.77 -12.76 -14.08
CA ASN A 152 2.58 -12.80 -13.23
C ASN A 152 2.88 -12.86 -11.72
N SER A 153 4.11 -13.21 -11.36
CA SER A 153 4.62 -13.28 -9.99
C SER A 153 5.99 -12.61 -9.89
N SER A 154 6.33 -12.12 -8.69
CA SER A 154 7.65 -11.57 -8.41
C SER A 154 8.71 -12.67 -8.50
N LEU A 155 9.94 -12.34 -8.91
CA LEU A 155 11.02 -13.30 -9.11
C LEU A 155 12.28 -12.80 -8.40
N ILE A 156 13.06 -13.70 -7.80
CA ILE A 156 14.41 -13.37 -7.35
C ILE A 156 15.40 -13.87 -8.41
N THR A 157 16.32 -13.01 -8.80
CA THR A 157 17.45 -13.37 -9.68
C THR A 157 18.76 -13.04 -8.98
N VAL A 158 19.87 -13.57 -9.51
CA VAL A 158 21.21 -13.21 -9.07
C VAL A 158 21.86 -12.36 -10.16
N GLU A 159 22.24 -11.13 -9.82
CA GLU A 159 22.95 -10.21 -10.69
C GLU A 159 24.22 -9.76 -10.02
N GLU A 160 25.37 -9.93 -10.69
CA GLU A 160 26.69 -9.54 -10.14
C GLU A 160 26.93 -10.14 -8.74
N GLY A 161 26.49 -11.39 -8.54
CA GLY A 161 26.62 -12.09 -7.25
C GLY A 161 25.67 -11.61 -6.14
N ARG A 162 24.70 -10.75 -6.44
CA ARG A 162 23.70 -10.24 -5.47
C ARG A 162 22.30 -10.68 -5.83
N HIS A 163 21.49 -11.00 -4.83
CA HIS A 163 20.07 -11.26 -5.05
C HIS A 163 19.33 -9.96 -5.39
N VAL A 164 18.47 -10.02 -6.41
CA VAL A 164 17.63 -8.90 -6.88
C VAL A 164 16.20 -9.37 -6.98
N LEU A 165 15.27 -8.61 -6.37
CA LEU A 165 13.83 -8.87 -6.45
C LEU A 165 13.22 -8.12 -7.65
N TYR A 166 12.76 -8.86 -8.64
CA TYR A 166 11.91 -8.35 -9.70
C TYR A 166 10.45 -8.35 -9.28
N THR A 167 9.79 -7.18 -9.32
CA THR A 167 8.37 -7.06 -8.99
C THR A 167 7.48 -7.70 -10.05
N ALA A 168 6.37 -8.30 -9.64
CA ALA A 168 5.27 -8.59 -10.56
C ALA A 168 4.53 -7.30 -10.94
N LYS A 169 3.88 -7.31 -12.11
CA LYS A 169 2.83 -6.34 -12.43
C LYS A 169 1.48 -6.99 -12.35
N LYS A 170 0.58 -6.31 -11.66
CA LYS A 170 -0.85 -6.64 -11.67
C LYS A 170 -1.58 -5.57 -12.45
N GLU A 171 -2.64 -5.97 -13.13
CA GLU A 171 -3.49 -5.05 -13.87
C GLU A 171 -4.93 -5.27 -13.46
N ASN A 172 -5.73 -4.21 -13.48
CA ASN A 172 -7.17 -4.41 -13.42
C ASN A 172 -7.64 -5.15 -14.68
N LEU A 173 -8.73 -5.92 -14.59
CA LEU A 173 -9.32 -6.61 -15.74
C LEU A 173 -9.73 -5.66 -16.88
N ASP A 174 -10.02 -4.40 -16.55
CA ASP A 174 -10.35 -3.34 -17.51
C ASP A 174 -9.10 -2.57 -17.99
N TYR A 175 -7.90 -3.02 -17.63
CA TYR A 175 -6.61 -2.40 -17.95
C TYR A 175 -6.46 -0.93 -17.50
N SER A 176 -7.36 -0.45 -16.64
CA SER A 176 -7.41 0.94 -16.18
C SER A 176 -6.24 1.34 -15.28
N SER A 177 -5.58 0.36 -14.65
CA SER A 177 -4.48 0.60 -13.72
C SER A 177 -3.52 -0.57 -13.72
N GLU A 178 -2.25 -0.22 -13.61
CA GLU A 178 -1.15 -1.15 -13.41
C GLU A 178 -0.62 -0.97 -11.98
N PHE A 179 -0.18 -2.05 -11.36
CA PHE A 179 0.35 -2.06 -10.00
C PHE A 179 1.65 -2.84 -9.96
N ILE A 180 2.64 -2.35 -9.21
CA ILE A 180 3.77 -3.17 -8.80
C ILE A 180 3.34 -4.00 -7.59
N ALA A 181 3.64 -5.29 -7.63
CA ALA A 181 3.39 -6.23 -6.55
C ALA A 181 4.72 -6.64 -5.91
N ILE A 182 4.82 -6.46 -4.60
CA ILE A 182 6.00 -6.82 -3.82
C ILE A 182 5.57 -7.87 -2.81
N ASP A 183 6.20 -9.03 -2.88
CA ASP A 183 5.99 -10.15 -1.97
C ASP A 183 6.96 -9.98 -0.77
N PRO A 184 6.44 -9.79 0.47
CA PRO A 184 7.27 -9.60 1.65
C PRO A 184 8.25 -10.76 1.90
N ASN A 185 7.91 -12.00 1.55
CA ASN A 185 8.79 -13.14 1.80
C ASN A 185 9.98 -13.11 0.86
N LYS A 186 9.72 -12.83 -0.42
CA LYS A 186 10.80 -12.68 -1.40
C LYS A 186 11.66 -11.47 -1.06
N LEU A 187 11.07 -10.43 -0.48
CA LEU A 187 11.83 -9.31 0.02
C LEU A 187 12.77 -9.74 1.17
N ILE A 188 12.28 -10.52 2.13
CA ILE A 188 13.09 -11.11 3.22
C ILE A 188 14.24 -11.95 2.65
N GLU A 189 14.00 -12.78 1.63
CA GLU A 189 15.04 -13.59 0.99
C GLU A 189 16.17 -12.74 0.36
N VAL A 190 15.86 -11.51 -0.04
CA VAL A 190 16.82 -10.59 -0.68
C VAL A 190 17.56 -9.72 0.35
N ILE A 191 16.88 -9.21 1.38
CA ILE A 191 17.46 -8.24 2.32
C ILE A 191 17.72 -8.78 3.72
N GLY A 192 17.33 -10.03 3.97
CA GLY A 192 17.54 -10.74 5.22
C GLY A 192 16.94 -10.02 6.43
N SER A 193 17.72 -9.94 7.51
CA SER A 193 17.33 -9.28 8.76
C SER A 193 17.03 -7.79 8.62
N SER A 194 17.51 -7.13 7.56
CA SER A 194 17.19 -5.73 7.24
C SER A 194 15.72 -5.53 6.89
N ILE A 195 14.92 -6.60 6.77
CA ILE A 195 13.47 -6.50 6.59
C ILE A 195 12.81 -5.69 7.71
N ASN A 196 13.34 -5.72 8.94
CA ASN A 196 12.75 -4.99 10.07
C ASN A 196 12.85 -3.46 9.90
N ASP A 197 13.75 -2.98 9.05
CA ASP A 197 13.82 -1.56 8.69
C ASP A 197 12.71 -1.17 7.69
N VAL A 198 12.22 -2.14 6.92
CA VAL A 198 11.26 -1.93 5.82
C VAL A 198 9.83 -2.26 6.25
N VAL A 199 9.64 -3.36 6.96
CA VAL A 199 8.34 -3.87 7.42
C VAL A 199 8.26 -3.67 8.93
N LEU A 200 7.51 -2.65 9.35
CA LEU A 200 7.40 -2.29 10.76
C LEU A 200 6.48 -3.24 11.53
N CYS A 201 5.44 -3.73 10.85
CA CYS A 201 4.50 -4.66 11.44
C CYS A 201 3.73 -5.40 10.34
N GLN A 202 3.41 -6.68 10.57
CA GLN A 202 2.54 -7.44 9.68
C GLN A 202 1.70 -8.49 10.40
N LYS A 203 0.69 -8.99 9.70
CA LYS A 203 -0.14 -10.15 10.04
C LYS A 203 -0.54 -10.85 8.75
N GLY A 204 -0.44 -12.17 8.72
CA GLY A 204 -1.04 -12.99 7.65
C GLY A 204 -0.30 -13.01 6.31
N PHE A 205 0.77 -12.23 6.16
CA PHE A 205 1.76 -12.36 5.09
C PHE A 205 2.84 -13.34 5.58
N TYR A 206 2.95 -14.50 4.95
CA TYR A 206 3.84 -15.62 5.30
C TYR A 206 4.45 -16.25 4.09
#